data_AF-U5JGT3-F1
#
_entry.id   AF-U5JGT3-F1
#
_cell.length_a   1.000
_cell.length_b   1.000
_cell.length_c   1.000
_cell.angle_alpha   90.00
_cell.angle_beta   90.00
_cell.angle_gamma   90.00
#
_symmetry.space_group_name_H-M   'P 1'
#
loop_
_entity.id
_entity.type
_entity.pdbx_description
1 polymer ?
#
loop_
_entity_poly.entity_id
_entity_poly.type
_entity_poly.pdbx_seq_one_letter_code
_entity_poly.pdbx_strand_id
1 'polypeptide(L)' 'DAGDHIWCSRYILERITEQVGVVLTLDPKPIEGDWNGAGCHTNY' A
#
# COMPACT_ATOMS: atom_id res chain seq x y z
N ASP A 1 8.77 3.08 16.40
CA ASP A 1 7.84 4.19 16.03
C ASP A 1 7.50 4.22 14.54
N ALA A 2 8.39 4.67 13.64
CA ALA A 2 8.03 4.83 12.21
C ALA A 2 7.54 3.52 11.55
N GLY A 3 8.23 2.40 11.80
CA GLY A 3 7.81 1.08 11.30
C GLY A 3 6.47 0.63 11.87
N ASP A 4 6.24 0.84 13.16
CA ASP A 4 4.99 0.47 13.84
C ASP A 4 3.81 1.26 13.27
N HIS A 5 3.99 2.57 13.06
CA HIS A 5 2.99 3.43 12.44
C HIS A 5 2.67 3.00 11.00
N ILE A 6 3.67 2.63 10.20
CA ILE A 6 3.44 2.16 8.82
C ILE A 6 2.69 0.84 8.80
N TRP A 7 3.01 -0.10 9.69
CA TRP A 7 2.29 -1.37 9.78
C TRP A 7 0.84 -1.19 10.22
N CYS A 8 0.59 -0.39 11.25
CA CYS A 8 -0.77 -0.05 11.66
C CYS A 8 -1.54 0.66 10.53
N SER A 9 -0.89 1.57 9.80
CA SER A 9 -1.51 2.28 8.67
C SER A 9 -1.90 1.32 7.54
N ARG A 10 -1.03 0.35 7.19
CA ARG A 10 -1.33 -0.68 6.19
C ARG A 10 -2.50 -1.55 6.60
N TYR A 11 -2.54 -1.96 7.87
CA TYR A 11 -3.66 -2.71 8.41
C TYR A 11 -4.98 -1.94 8.28
N ILE A 12 -5.01 -0.69 8.72
CA ILE A 12 -6.21 0.17 8.63
C ILE A 12 -6.65 0.34 7.16
N LEU A 13 -5.69 0.57 6.24
CA LEU A 13 -5.99 0.70 4.81
C LEU A 13 -6.67 -0.57 4.25
N GLU A 14 -6.15 -1.75 4.57
CA GLU A 14 -6.74 -3.02 4.16
C GLU A 14 -8.14 -3.23 4.74
N ARG A 15 -8.36 -2.85 6.01
CA ARG A 15 -9.69 -2.90 6.63
C ARG A 15 -10.71 -2.02 5.91
N ILE A 16 -10.32 -0.81 5.52
CA ILE A 16 -11.19 0.11 4.79
C ILE A 16 -11.50 -0.44 3.40
N THR A 17 -10.50 -0.98 2.69
CA THR A 17 -10.70 -1.54 1.35
C THR A 17 -11.61 -2.76 1.38
N GLU A 18 -11.51 -3.60 2.41
CA GLU A 18 -12.44 -4.71 2.62
C GLU A 18 -13.88 -4.23 2.83
N GLN A 19 -14.10 -3.20 3.65
CA GLN A 19 -15.45 -2.68 3.93
C GLN A 19 -16.18 -2.17 2.69
N VAL A 20 -15.45 -1.67 1.70
CA VAL A 20 -16.01 -1.16 0.44
C VAL A 20 -15.90 -2.16 -0.71
N GLY A 21 -15.42 -3.38 -0.45
CA GLY A 21 -15.36 -4.46 -1.44
C GLY A 21 -14.32 -4.26 -2.55
N VAL A 22 -13.22 -3.55 -2.27
CA VAL A 22 -12.11 -3.36 -3.22
C VAL A 22 -10.85 -4.10 -2.77
N VAL A 23 -10.02 -4.51 -3.74
CA VAL A 23 -8.76 -5.22 -3.47
C VAL A 23 -7.59 -4.22 -3.46
N LEU A 24 -6.77 -4.29 -2.41
CA LEU A 24 -5.53 -3.54 -2.27
C LEU A 24 -4.33 -4.41 -2.68
N THR A 25 -3.31 -3.80 -3.28
CA THR A 25 -2.01 -4.45 -3.51
C THR A 25 -0.86 -3.51 -3.16
N LEU A 26 0.21 -4.07 -2.60
CA LEU A 26 1.50 -3.40 -2.37
C LEU A 26 2.57 -3.92 -3.34
N ASP A 27 2.15 -4.60 -4.41
CA ASP A 27 3.04 -5.00 -5.50
C ASP A 27 3.69 -3.74 -6.11
N PRO A 28 5.02 -3.74 -6.33
CA PRO A 28 5.71 -2.57 -6.90
C PRO A 28 5.31 -2.28 -8.36
N LYS A 29 4.68 -3.23 -9.06
CA LYS A 29 4.25 -3.11 -10.47
C LYS A 29 2.99 -3.95 -10.71
N PRO A 30 1.80 -3.49 -10.26
CA PRO A 30 0.57 -4.27 -10.38
C PRO A 30 0.01 -4.34 -11.80
N ILE A 31 0.42 -3.42 -12.68
CA ILE A 31 0.00 -3.37 -14.09
C ILE A 31 1.24 -3.41 -14.97
N GLU A 32 1.29 -4.36 -15.90
CA GLU A 32 2.38 -4.51 -16.87
C GLU A 32 2.38 -3.38 -17.91
N GLY A 33 3.52 -3.20 -18.58
CA GLY A 33 3.70 -2.20 -19.63
C GLY A 33 4.10 -0.81 -19.11
N ASP A 34 3.77 0.22 -19.90
CA ASP A 34 4.17 1.61 -19.67
C ASP A 34 3.24 2.33 -18.67
N TRP A 35 3.04 1.70 -17.52
CA TRP A 35 2.36 2.26 -16.36
C TRP A 35 3.38 2.52 -15.24
N ASN A 36 3.19 3.56 -14.43
CA ASN A 36 4.10 3.80 -13.31
C ASN A 36 4.01 2.69 -12.25
N GLY A 37 5.12 2.44 -11.57
CA GLY A 37 5.18 1.54 -10.41
C GLY A 37 4.82 2.23 -9.08
N ALA A 38 4.72 1.45 -8.02
CA ALA A 38 4.50 1.92 -6.65
C ALA A 38 5.78 1.73 -5.80
N GLY A 39 6.11 2.71 -4.95
CA GLY A 39 7.29 2.71 -4.10
C GLY A 39 6.99 3.15 -2.66
N CYS A 40 7.97 3.03 -1.78
CA CYS A 40 7.88 3.42 -0.37
C CYS A 40 9.09 4.29 0.01
N HIS A 41 9.20 5.48 -0.61
CA HIS A 41 10.30 6.41 -0.34
C HIS A 41 10.42 6.69 1.16
N THR A 42 11.64 6.51 1.68
CA THR A 42 11.94 6.70 3.11
C THR A 42 12.95 7.82 3.23
N ASN A 43 12.54 8.91 3.89
CA ASN A 43 13.43 10.01 4.25
C ASN A 43 14.09 9.72 5.60
N TYR A 44 15.12 10.49 5.95
CA TYR A 44 15.79 10.48 7.26
C TYR A 44 15.77 11.87 7.87
#